data_AF-A0A2S9GCA2-F1
#
_entry.id   AF-A0A2S9GCA2-F1
#
_cell.length_a   1.000
_cell.length_b   1.000
_cell.length_c   1.000
_cell.angle_alpha   90.00
_cell.angle_beta   90.00
_cell.angle_gamma   90.00
#
_symmetry.space_group_name_H-M   'P 1'
#
loop_
_entity.id
_entity.type
_entity.pdbx_description
1 polymer ?
#
loop_
_entity_poly.entity_id
_entity_poly.type
_entity_poly.pdbx_seq_one_letter_code
_entity_poly.pdbx_strand_id
1 'polypeptide(L)'
;VERLSAMGVHRYNHNLETARSFFTNVVTTHSWEERWDTLRMVREAGMEVCCGGILGMGETLEQRAEFAANLAELNPHEVPLNFL
;
A
#
# COMPACT_ATOMS: atom_id res chain seq x y z
N VAL A 1 1.45 -7.05 14.22
CA VAL A 1 2.79 -6.51 13.89
C VAL A 1 3.84 -6.82 14.94
N GLU A 2 3.59 -6.58 16.24
CA GLU A 2 4.56 -6.79 17.33
C GLU A 2 5.24 -8.16 17.34
N ARG A 3 4.46 -9.25 17.23
CA ARG A 3 5.01 -10.61 17.18
C ARG A 3 5.98 -10.83 16.01
N LEU A 4 5.71 -10.23 14.84
CA LEU A 4 6.56 -10.36 13.66
C LEU A 4 7.86 -9.58 13.85
N SER A 5 7.76 -8.35 14.35
CA SER A 5 8.92 -7.52 14.69
C SER A 5 9.82 -8.22 15.74
N ALA A 6 9.21 -8.78 16.80
CA ALA A 6 9.93 -9.54 17.83
C ALA A 6 10.62 -10.81 17.30
N MET A 7 10.14 -11.39 16.20
CA MET A 7 10.77 -12.53 15.52
C MET A 7 11.90 -12.10 14.57
N GLY A 8 12.15 -10.79 14.41
CA GLY A 8 13.21 -10.27 13.55
C GLY A 8 12.78 -10.03 12.10
N VAL A 9 11.48 -9.95 11.81
CA VAL A 9 11.01 -9.54 10.48
C VAL A 9 11.44 -8.08 10.23
N HIS A 10 12.23 -7.86 9.18
CA HIS A 10 12.78 -6.55 8.86
C HIS A 10 11.85 -5.70 7.98
N ARG A 11 11.12 -6.33 7.05
CA ARG A 11 10.27 -5.67 6.05
C ARG A 11 8.94 -6.39 5.93
N TYR A 12 7.88 -5.61 5.75
CA TYR A 12 6.53 -6.15 5.52
C TYR A 12 5.93 -5.58 4.24
N ASN A 13 5.44 -6.46 3.36
CA ASN A 13 4.74 -6.05 2.15
C ASN A 13 3.24 -5.91 2.41
N HIS A 14 2.70 -4.75 2.03
CA HIS A 14 1.26 -4.52 1.99
C HIS A 14 0.96 -3.42 0.96
N ASN A 15 0.35 -3.76 -0.16
CA ASN A 15 0.08 -2.80 -1.23
C ASN A 15 -1.10 -1.88 -0.87
N LEU A 16 -1.24 -0.71 -1.50
CA LEU A 16 -2.52 0.01 -1.55
C LEU A 16 -3.38 -0.46 -2.75
N GLU A 17 -2.79 -1.28 -3.63
CA GLU A 17 -3.35 -1.85 -4.86
C GLU A 17 -3.61 -0.82 -5.96
N THR A 18 -4.26 0.30 -5.65
CA THR A 18 -4.58 1.39 -6.59
C THR A 18 -4.86 2.70 -5.83
N ALA A 19 -5.30 3.73 -6.55
CA ALA A 19 -5.72 5.01 -5.99
C ALA A 19 -6.89 4.85 -5.02
N ARG A 20 -6.95 5.69 -3.98
CA ARG A 20 -8.07 5.66 -3.01
C ARG A 20 -9.42 5.84 -3.69
N SER A 21 -9.52 6.77 -4.66
CA SER A 21 -10.75 7.01 -5.41
C SER A 21 -11.21 5.86 -6.31
N PHE A 22 -10.32 4.92 -6.65
CA PHE A 22 -10.61 3.75 -7.50
C PHE A 22 -10.68 2.43 -6.73
N PHE A 23 -10.32 2.46 -5.44
CA PHE A 23 -10.09 1.24 -4.67
C PHE A 23 -11.30 0.31 -4.63
N THR A 24 -12.51 0.84 -4.45
CA THR A 24 -13.75 0.05 -4.36
C THR A 24 -14.17 -0.60 -5.67
N ASN A 25 -13.62 -0.17 -6.81
CA ASN A 25 -13.80 -0.83 -8.10
C ASN A 25 -12.96 -2.11 -8.23
N VAL A 26 -11.90 -2.24 -7.43
CA VAL A 26 -10.93 -3.34 -7.49
C VAL A 26 -11.08 -4.28 -6.29
N VAL A 27 -11.26 -3.71 -5.10
CA VAL A 27 -11.26 -4.43 -3.82
C VAL A 27 -12.56 -4.14 -3.07
N THR A 28 -13.26 -5.19 -2.66
CA THR A 28 -14.60 -5.09 -2.04
C THR A 28 -14.68 -5.72 -0.65
N THR A 29 -13.63 -6.38 -0.17
CA THR A 29 -13.64 -7.17 1.08
C THR A 29 -13.06 -6.44 2.29
N HIS A 30 -12.39 -5.31 2.06
CA HIS A 30 -11.77 -4.46 3.06
C HIS A 30 -11.69 -3.04 2.50
N SER A 31 -11.45 -2.04 3.33
CA SER A 31 -11.36 -0.63 2.92
C SER A 31 -9.93 -0.22 2.61
N TRP A 32 -9.78 0.90 1.92
CA TRP A 32 -8.48 1.49 1.67
C TRP A 32 -7.83 1.96 2.98
N GLU A 33 -8.64 2.48 3.91
CA GLU A 33 -8.21 2.96 5.22
C GLU A 33 -7.64 1.82 6.08
N GLU A 34 -8.25 0.63 6.05
CA GLU A 34 -7.72 -0.54 6.76
C GLU A 34 -6.30 -0.91 6.28
N ARG A 35 -6.04 -0.76 4.98
CA ARG A 35 -4.69 -0.99 4.42
C ARG A 35 -3.71 0.09 4.85
N TRP A 36 -4.13 1.35 4.82
CA TRP A 36 -3.33 2.47 5.30
C TRP A 36 -2.94 2.32 6.78
N ASP A 37 -3.90 1.96 7.62
CA ASP A 37 -3.66 1.75 9.04
C ASP A 37 -2.73 0.57 9.30
N THR A 38 -2.83 -0.49 8.49
CA THR A 38 -1.87 -1.60 8.54
C THR A 38 -0.44 -1.14 8.24
N LEU A 39 -0.26 -0.28 7.24
CA LEU A 39 1.05 0.28 6.88
C LEU A 39 1.62 1.16 7.99
N ARG A 40 0.77 1.95 8.66
CA ARG A 40 1.17 2.73 9.83
C ARG A 40 1.62 1.83 10.97
N MET A 41 0.85 0.80 11.31
CA MET A 41 1.20 -0.17 12.35
C MET A 41 2.54 -0.87 12.07
N VAL A 42 2.83 -1.22 10.82
CA VAL A 42 4.11 -1.83 10.41
C VAL A 42 5.26 -0.86 10.69
N ARG A 43 5.13 0.39 10.26
CA ARG A 43 6.15 1.44 10.45
C ARG A 43 6.38 1.76 11.92
N GLU A 44 5.31 1.90 12.69
CA GLU A 44 5.36 2.17 14.14
C GLU A 44 6.03 1.02 14.91
N ALA A 45 5.91 -0.22 14.41
CA ALA A 45 6.61 -1.39 14.95
C ALA A 45 8.10 -1.49 14.56
N GLY A 46 8.64 -0.48 13.86
CA GLY A 46 10.04 -0.38 13.47
C GLY A 46 10.44 -1.22 12.25
N MET A 47 9.47 -1.77 11.50
CA MET A 47 9.73 -2.53 10.28
C MET A 47 9.71 -1.61 9.04
N GLU A 48 10.48 -1.98 8.03
CA GLU A 48 10.40 -1.34 6.72
C GLU A 48 9.07 -1.63 6.04
N VAL A 49 8.50 -0.58 5.45
CA VAL A 49 7.28 -0.66 4.66
C VAL A 49 7.62 -0.89 3.19
N CYS A 50 7.10 -1.98 2.61
CA CYS A 50 7.08 -2.23 1.17
C CYS A 50 5.63 -2.12 0.69
N CYS A 51 5.33 -1.12 -0.14
CA CYS A 51 3.96 -0.81 -0.53
C CYS A 51 3.91 -0.30 -1.96
N GLY A 52 3.06 -0.92 -2.76
CA GLY A 52 2.82 -0.51 -4.14
C GLY A 52 1.45 -0.94 -4.62
N GLY A 53 1.35 -1.35 -5.88
CA GLY A 53 0.06 -1.63 -6.51
C GLY A 53 0.17 -2.19 -7.93
N ILE A 54 -0.95 -2.18 -8.64
CA ILE A 54 -1.09 -2.72 -9.99
C ILE A 54 -1.56 -1.59 -10.92
N LEU A 55 -0.93 -1.47 -12.09
CA LEU A 55 -1.35 -0.56 -13.14
C LEU A 55 -1.96 -1.35 -14.31
N GLY A 56 -2.99 -0.79 -14.96
CA GLY A 56 -3.68 -1.44 -16.08
C GLY A 56 -4.99 -2.14 -15.70
N MET A 57 -5.58 -1.83 -14.54
CA MET A 57 -6.87 -2.39 -14.10
C MET A 57 -8.09 -1.63 -14.64
N GLY A 58 -7.87 -0.55 -15.39
CA GLY A 58 -8.91 0.34 -15.93
C GLY A 58 -8.98 1.70 -15.25
N GLU A 59 -8.02 2.00 -14.37
CA GLU A 59 -7.85 3.31 -13.75
C GLU A 59 -7.48 4.39 -14.78
N THR A 60 -7.89 5.64 -14.53
CA THR A 60 -7.53 6.79 -15.38
C THR A 60 -6.12 7.30 -15.07
N LEU A 61 -5.61 8.21 -15.91
CA LEU A 61 -4.30 8.83 -15.67
C LEU A 61 -4.28 9.65 -14.36
N GLU A 62 -5.38 10.32 -14.05
CA GLU A 62 -5.56 11.10 -12.81
C GLU A 62 -5.52 10.17 -11.60
N GLN A 63 -6.13 8.99 -11.69
CA GLN A 63 -6.08 7.98 -10.63
C GLN A 63 -4.66 7.43 -10.45
N ARG A 64 -3.88 7.25 -11.53
CA ARG A 64 -2.45 6.90 -11.40
C ARG A 64 -1.65 7.98 -10.69
N ALA A 65 -1.94 9.26 -10.98
CA ALA A 65 -1.30 10.39 -10.31
C ALA A 65 -1.69 10.47 -8.83
N GLU A 66 -2.96 10.26 -8.50
CA GLU A 66 -3.44 10.15 -7.11
C GLU A 66 -2.73 9.02 -6.37
N PHE A 67 -2.65 7.83 -6.99
CA PHE A 67 -1.95 6.69 -6.41
C PHE A 67 -0.48 7.00 -6.13
N ALA A 68 0.22 7.65 -7.07
CA ALA A 68 1.59 8.11 -6.87
C ALA A 68 1.70 9.11 -5.71
N ALA A 69 0.74 10.03 -5.57
CA ALA A 69 0.67 10.96 -4.45
C ALA A 69 0.42 10.25 -3.11
N ASN A 70 -0.45 9.24 -3.08
CA ASN A 70 -0.69 8.42 -1.88
C ASN A 70 0.59 7.67 -1.46
N LEU A 71 1.33 7.11 -2.41
CA LEU A 71 2.62 6.46 -2.14
C LEU A 71 3.67 7.45 -1.63
N ALA A 72 3.72 8.67 -2.19
CA ALA A 72 4.62 9.72 -1.74
C ALA A 72 4.29 10.17 -0.30
N GLU A 73 3.01 10.31 0.04
CA GLU A 73 2.55 10.61 1.40
C GLU A 73 2.91 9.49 2.39
N LEU A 74 2.76 8.24 1.96
CA LEU A 74 3.14 7.08 2.77
C LEU A 74 4.65 7.02 3.01
N ASN A 75 5.45 7.39 1.99
CA ASN A 75 6.90 7.32 1.94
C ASN A 75 7.46 5.92 2.30
N PRO A 76 7.09 4.85 1.55
CA PRO A 76 7.58 3.50 1.79
C PRO A 76 9.06 3.35 1.39
N HIS A 77 9.71 2.31 1.92
CA HIS A 77 11.11 2.01 1.63
C HIS A 77 11.28 1.36 0.25
N GLU A 78 10.22 0.70 -0.22
CA GLU A 78 10.17 -0.01 -1.49
C GLU A 78 8.77 0.10 -2.11
N VAL A 79 8.72 0.37 -3.42
CA VAL A 79 7.48 0.53 -4.18
C VAL A 79 7.42 -0.49 -5.32
N PRO A 80 6.82 -1.68 -5.11
CA PRO A 80 6.60 -2.64 -6.18
C PRO A 80 5.46 -2.21 -7.10
N LEU A 81 5.69 -2.25 -8.42
CA LEU A 81 4.66 -1.99 -9.42
C LEU A 81 4.48 -3.22 -10.31
N ASN A 82 3.25 -3.74 -10.32
CA ASN A 82 2.85 -4.80 -11.25
C ASN A 82 2.05 -4.19 -12.41
N PHE A 83 2.05 -4.86 -13.56
CA PHE A 83 1.41 -4.38 -14.79
C PHE A 83 0.50 -5.47 -15.37
N LEU A 84 -0.65 -5.05 -15.91
CA LEU A 84 -1.60 -5.89 -16.66
C LEU A 84 -1.71 -5.41 -18.11
#